data_AF-A0A7W0WLG1-F1
#
_entry.id   AF-A0A7W0WLG1-F1
#
_cell.length_a   1.000
_cell.length_b   1.000
_cell.length_c   1.000
_cell.angle_alpha   90.00
_cell.angle_beta   90.00
_cell.angle_gamma   90.00
#
_symmetry.space_group_name_H-M   'P 1'
#
loop_
_entity.id
_entity.type
_entity.pdbx_description
1 polymer ?
#
loop_
_entity_poly.entity_id
_entity_poly.type
_entity_poly.pdbx_seq_one_letter_code
_entity_poly.pdbx_strand_id
1 'polypeptide(L)'
;MADTRANGALLEQRRRALRLALIAAAGAALLGVFATLMKPRPEQVAGHAYALPAPGKRIQVEVLNGTRRAGLARTATRALRRRGVDVVFFGSGPRTDSTQILVRRGEPGLGRDVAQALGAGRVAIAPDTLRRVDVTVLLGEDWRPQLEVRP
;
A
#
# COMPACT_ATOMS: atom_id res chain seq x y z
N MET A 1 -77.74 24.72 30.00
CA MET A 1 -76.85 25.09 28.87
C MET A 1 -75.52 25.60 29.43
N ALA A 2 -74.60 24.72 29.84
CA ALA A 2 -73.32 25.14 30.43
C ALA A 2 -72.18 24.11 30.26
N ASP A 3 -72.04 23.47 29.10
CA ASP A 3 -70.96 22.46 28.87
C ASP A 3 -70.01 22.77 27.70
N THR A 4 -70.14 23.93 27.05
CA THR A 4 -69.33 24.22 25.86
C THR A 4 -67.97 24.88 26.17
N ARG A 5 -67.81 25.51 27.34
CA ARG A 5 -66.57 26.25 27.70
C ARG A 5 -65.47 25.36 28.30
N ALA A 6 -65.82 24.31 29.03
CA ALA A 6 -64.85 23.42 29.69
C ALA A 6 -64.09 22.53 28.68
N ASN A 7 -64.74 22.13 27.60
CA ASN A 7 -64.16 21.25 26.57
C ASN A 7 -63.10 21.95 25.68
N GLY A 8 -63.17 23.28 25.54
CA GLY A 8 -62.22 24.04 24.71
C GLY A 8 -60.81 24.12 25.31
N ALA A 9 -60.72 24.34 26.63
CA ALA A 9 -59.44 24.48 27.33
C ALA A 9 -58.64 23.16 27.34
N LEU A 10 -59.31 22.02 27.49
CA LEU A 10 -58.67 20.70 27.51
C LEU A 10 -58.09 20.34 26.13
N LEU A 11 -58.80 20.70 25.05
CA LEU A 11 -58.35 20.47 23.67
C LEU A 11 -57.17 21.38 23.29
N GLU A 12 -57.16 22.64 23.75
CA GLU A 12 -56.04 23.56 23.57
C GLU A 12 -54.78 23.09 24.29
N GLN A 13 -54.92 22.61 25.52
CA GLN A 13 -53.79 22.08 26.31
C GLN A 13 -53.20 20.82 25.66
N ARG A 14 -54.06 19.93 25.14
CA ARG A 14 -53.64 18.73 24.39
C ARG A 14 -52.94 19.08 23.07
N ARG A 15 -53.44 20.08 22.33
CA ARG A 15 -52.83 20.55 21.06
C ARG A 15 -51.47 21.22 21.29
N ARG A 16 -51.31 22.01 22.36
CA ARG A 16 -50.02 22.60 22.75
C ARG A 16 -49.01 21.53 23.18
N ALA A 17 -49.43 20.56 23.98
CA ALA A 17 -48.59 19.43 24.37
C ALA A 17 -48.14 18.60 23.15
N LEU A 18 -49.04 18.32 22.21
CA LEU A 18 -48.71 17.61 20.96
C LEU A 18 -47.72 18.39 20.08
N ARG A 19 -47.88 19.72 19.95
CA ARG A 19 -46.94 20.56 19.20
C ARG A 19 -45.54 20.57 19.83
N LEU A 20 -45.44 20.66 21.15
CA LEU A 20 -44.15 20.60 21.86
C LEU A 20 -43.50 19.23 21.72
N ALA A 21 -44.28 18.14 21.79
CA ALA A 21 -43.77 16.79 21.57
C ALA A 21 -43.25 16.60 20.13
N LEU A 22 -43.94 17.16 19.13
CA LEU A 22 -43.49 17.10 17.73
C LEU A 22 -42.20 17.89 17.50
N ILE A 23 -42.06 19.08 18.11
CA ILE A 23 -40.83 19.89 18.02
C ILE A 23 -39.66 19.15 18.68
N ALA A 24 -39.88 18.54 19.85
CA ALA A 24 -38.86 17.75 20.53
C ALA A 24 -38.43 16.53 19.71
N ALA A 25 -39.38 15.82 19.11
CA ALA A 25 -39.09 14.67 18.24
C ALA A 25 -38.31 15.07 16.99
N ALA A 26 -38.68 16.18 16.35
CA ALA A 26 -37.96 16.71 15.19
C ALA A 26 -36.53 17.15 15.55
N GLY A 27 -36.34 17.77 16.71
CA GLY A 27 -35.02 18.13 17.23
C GLY A 27 -34.13 16.91 17.47
N ALA A 28 -34.67 15.87 18.10
CA ALA A 28 -33.95 14.62 18.33
C ALA A 28 -33.57 13.91 17.01
N ALA A 29 -34.46 13.92 16.01
CA ALA A 29 -34.19 13.37 14.69
C ALA A 29 -33.06 14.14 13.97
N LEU A 30 -33.09 15.47 14.01
CA LEU A 30 -32.04 16.32 13.43
C LEU A 30 -30.68 16.11 14.10
N LEU A 31 -30.66 15.99 15.43
CA LEU A 31 -29.45 15.67 16.20
C LEU A 31 -28.88 14.30 15.83
N GLY A 32 -29.74 13.29 15.69
CA GLY A 32 -29.34 11.95 15.25
C GLY A 32 -28.75 11.96 13.85
N VAL A 33 -29.39 12.65 12.91
CA VAL A 33 -28.90 12.80 11.52
C VAL A 33 -27.57 13.54 11.50
N PHE A 34 -27.45 14.67 12.19
CA PHE A 34 -26.20 15.44 12.28
C PHE A 34 -25.06 14.60 12.85
N ALA A 35 -25.32 13.84 13.92
CA ALA A 35 -24.34 12.91 14.49
C ALA A 35 -23.91 11.82 13.49
N THR A 36 -24.82 11.31 12.66
CA THR A 36 -24.46 10.34 11.60
C THR A 36 -23.64 10.95 10.46
N LEU A 37 -23.88 12.20 10.09
CA LEU A 37 -23.13 12.93 9.06
C LEU A 37 -21.74 13.37 9.53
N MET A 38 -21.62 13.69 10.82
CA MET A 38 -20.36 14.12 11.45
C MET A 38 -19.53 12.96 12.01
N LYS A 39 -19.98 11.70 11.89
CA LYS A 39 -19.15 10.56 12.24
C LYS A 39 -17.87 10.63 11.40
N PRO A 40 -16.68 10.74 12.02
CA PRO A 40 -15.43 10.72 11.29
C PRO A 40 -15.41 9.43 10.48
N ARG A 41 -15.36 9.57 9.15
CA ARG A 41 -15.16 8.41 8.28
C ARG A 41 -13.89 7.75 8.78
N PRO A 42 -13.91 6.47 9.20
CA PRO A 42 -12.68 5.78 9.51
C PRO A 42 -11.85 5.85 8.24
N GLU A 43 -10.79 6.65 8.29
CA GLU A 43 -9.80 6.73 7.25
C GLU A 43 -9.19 5.33 7.18
N GLN A 44 -9.74 4.47 6.31
CA GLN A 44 -9.15 3.18 6.00
C GLN A 44 -7.89 3.43 5.17
N VAL A 45 -6.87 3.99 5.79
CA VAL A 45 -5.48 3.76 5.40
C VAL A 45 -4.98 2.65 6.31
N ALA A 46 -5.40 1.42 5.99
CA ALA A 46 -4.86 0.22 6.57
C ALA A 46 -3.42 0.02 6.07
N GLY A 47 -2.46 0.71 6.69
CA GLY A 47 -1.03 0.68 6.34
C GLY A 47 -0.78 1.33 4.96
N HIS A 48 0.15 2.24 4.78
CA HIS A 48 1.55 2.08 5.10
C HIS A 48 2.10 3.46 5.43
N ALA A 49 2.07 3.85 6.71
CA ALA A 49 3.18 4.66 7.20
C ALA A 49 4.40 3.73 7.12
N TYR A 50 5.04 3.67 5.94
CA TYR A 50 6.38 3.11 5.88
C TYR A 50 7.16 3.89 6.93
N ALA A 51 7.59 3.22 7.99
CA ALA A 51 8.58 3.79 8.87
C ALA A 51 9.65 4.36 7.95
N LEU A 52 9.84 5.69 8.00
CA LEU A 52 10.97 6.29 7.31
C LEU A 52 12.16 5.45 7.73
N PRO A 53 12.83 4.81 6.78
CA PRO A 53 13.89 3.90 7.13
C PRO A 53 14.87 4.64 8.00
N ALA A 54 15.26 4.06 9.15
CA ALA A 54 16.40 4.59 9.88
C ALA A 54 17.53 4.85 8.85
N PRO A 55 18.18 6.02 8.86
CA PRO A 55 19.23 6.33 7.90
C PRO A 55 20.30 5.24 7.98
N GLY A 56 20.26 4.37 6.97
CA GLY A 56 21.12 3.22 6.82
C GLY A 56 21.38 3.06 5.33
N LYS A 57 22.56 2.55 4.99
CA LYS A 57 23.01 2.35 3.62
C LYS A 57 22.14 1.28 2.94
N ARG A 58 20.98 1.70 2.43
CA ARG A 58 20.08 0.84 1.66
C ARG A 58 20.70 0.56 0.31
N ILE A 59 20.91 -0.72 0.02
CA ILE A 59 21.42 -1.18 -1.27
C ILE A 59 20.35 -0.89 -2.31
N GLN A 60 20.61 0.07 -3.20
CA GLN A 60 19.68 0.40 -4.28
C GLN A 60 19.89 -0.57 -5.44
N VAL A 61 18.85 -1.33 -5.75
CA VAL A 61 18.89 -2.37 -6.79
C VAL A 61 17.97 -2.01 -7.94
N GLU A 62 18.44 -2.18 -9.18
CA GLU A 62 17.55 -2.25 -10.34
C GLU A 62 17.46 -3.68 -10.87
N VAL A 63 16.31 -4.03 -11.45
CA VAL A 63 16.06 -5.36 -12.03
C VAL A 63 15.70 -5.25 -13.50
N LEU A 64 16.55 -5.80 -14.37
CA LEU A 64 16.38 -5.77 -15.82
C LEU A 64 16.06 -7.16 -16.35
N ASN A 65 15.02 -7.27 -17.16
CA ASN A 65 14.64 -8.51 -17.82
C ASN A 65 15.40 -8.69 -19.14
N GLY A 66 16.37 -9.60 -19.15
CA GLY A 66 17.08 -10.03 -20.36
C GLY A 66 16.41 -11.17 -21.12
N THR A 67 15.20 -11.60 -20.72
CA THR A 67 14.52 -12.77 -21.30
C THR A 67 13.32 -12.39 -22.15
N ARG A 68 12.85 -13.30 -23.03
CA ARG A 68 11.60 -13.08 -23.78
C ARG A 68 10.33 -13.15 -22.92
N ARG A 69 10.45 -13.52 -21.65
CA ARG A 69 9.33 -13.78 -20.75
C ARG A 69 8.79 -12.48 -20.15
N ALA A 70 7.54 -12.13 -20.47
CA ALA A 70 6.90 -10.95 -19.90
C ALA A 70 6.75 -11.05 -18.37
N GLY A 71 6.87 -9.92 -17.67
CA GLY A 71 6.62 -9.83 -16.23
C GLY A 71 7.69 -10.45 -15.32
N LEU A 72 8.80 -10.96 -15.87
CA LEU A 72 9.85 -11.62 -15.09
C LEU A 72 10.55 -10.66 -14.12
N ALA A 73 10.94 -9.46 -14.59
CA ALA A 73 11.50 -8.42 -13.73
C ALA A 73 10.57 -8.06 -12.58
N ARG A 74 9.26 -7.85 -12.85
CA ARG A 74 8.26 -7.56 -11.80
C ARG A 74 8.18 -8.67 -10.76
N THR A 75 8.30 -9.93 -11.19
CA THR A 75 8.26 -11.10 -10.29
C THR A 75 9.52 -11.20 -9.44
N ALA A 76 10.70 -10.99 -10.02
CA ALA A 76 11.95 -10.91 -9.29
C ALA A 76 11.97 -9.74 -8.29
N THR A 77 11.46 -8.57 -8.68
CA THR A 77 11.29 -7.42 -7.78
C THR A 77 10.45 -7.78 -6.56
N ARG A 78 9.33 -8.51 -6.74
CA ARG A 78 8.53 -8.97 -5.59
C ARG A 78 9.30 -9.93 -4.69
N ALA A 79 10.08 -10.85 -5.26
CA ALA A 79 10.89 -11.79 -4.48
C ALA A 79 11.97 -11.07 -3.65
N LEU A 80 12.71 -10.17 -4.29
CA LEU A 80 13.76 -9.36 -3.65
C LEU A 80 13.19 -8.47 -2.53
N ARG A 81 12.07 -7.77 -2.79
CA ARG A 81 11.44 -6.92 -1.78
C ARG A 81 10.92 -7.70 -0.57
N ARG A 82 10.43 -8.94 -0.76
CA ARG A 82 10.05 -9.83 0.37
C ARG A 82 11.25 -10.19 1.25
N ARG A 83 12.46 -10.18 0.70
CA ARG A 83 13.73 -10.40 1.40
C ARG A 83 14.34 -9.10 1.96
N GLY A 84 13.63 -7.96 1.91
CA GLY A 84 14.10 -6.67 2.44
C GLY A 84 15.03 -5.89 1.51
N VAL A 85 15.21 -6.32 0.26
CA VAL A 85 16.05 -5.62 -0.72
C VAL A 85 15.31 -4.42 -1.32
N ASP A 86 15.97 -3.26 -1.35
CA ASP A 86 15.40 -2.02 -1.90
C ASP A 86 15.55 -1.97 -3.42
N VAL A 87 14.52 -2.48 -4.11
CA VAL A 87 14.45 -2.41 -5.58
C VAL A 87 13.83 -1.07 -5.99
N VAL A 88 14.64 -0.18 -6.54
CA VAL A 88 14.25 1.18 -6.94
C VAL A 88 13.73 1.27 -8.37
N PHE A 89 14.14 0.34 -9.23
CA PHE A 89 13.71 0.29 -10.64
C PHE A 89 13.57 -1.16 -11.13
N PHE A 90 12.62 -1.40 -12.04
CA PHE A 90 12.59 -2.63 -12.82
C PHE A 90 12.15 -2.36 -14.26
N GLY A 91 12.68 -3.13 -15.21
CA GLY A 91 12.39 -2.92 -16.62
C GLY A 91 12.94 -4.01 -17.54
N SER A 92 13.07 -3.69 -18.82
CA SER A 92 13.71 -4.55 -19.81
C SER A 92 15.20 -4.25 -19.90
N GLY A 93 16.01 -5.27 -20.23
CA GLY A 93 17.45 -5.17 -20.38
C GLY A 93 17.96 -5.88 -21.63
N PRO A 94 19.29 -5.86 -21.85
CA PRO A 94 19.92 -6.63 -22.92
C PRO A 94 19.65 -8.14 -22.77
N ARG A 95 19.54 -8.84 -23.89
CA ARG A 95 19.30 -10.29 -23.89
C ARG A 95 20.47 -11.03 -23.24
N THR A 96 20.18 -12.01 -22.39
CA THR A 96 21.19 -12.88 -21.75
C THR A 96 20.59 -14.25 -21.45
N ASP A 97 21.41 -15.29 -21.56
CA ASP A 97 21.04 -16.66 -21.20
C ASP A 97 21.13 -16.89 -19.68
N SER A 98 22.07 -16.22 -19.04
CA SER A 98 22.43 -16.40 -17.64
C SER A 98 22.10 -15.16 -16.82
N THR A 99 21.68 -15.37 -15.58
CA THR A 99 21.39 -14.30 -14.63
C THR A 99 22.68 -13.73 -14.07
N GLN A 100 22.80 -12.40 -14.08
CA GLN A 100 24.00 -11.69 -13.66
C GLN A 100 23.65 -10.63 -12.61
N ILE A 101 24.49 -10.52 -11.60
CA ILE A 101 24.40 -9.53 -10.53
C ILE A 101 25.60 -8.61 -10.67
N LEU A 102 25.36 -7.42 -11.23
CA LEU A 102 26.40 -6.46 -11.59
C LEU A 102 26.52 -5.42 -10.48
N VAL A 103 27.60 -5.47 -9.71
CA VAL A 103 27.90 -4.47 -8.68
C VAL A 103 28.45 -3.23 -9.38
N ARG A 104 27.69 -2.14 -9.35
CA ARG A 104 28.01 -0.85 -10.00
C ARG A 104 28.82 0.05 -9.08
N ARG A 105 28.48 0.06 -7.80
CA ARG A 105 29.14 0.85 -6.76
C ARG A 105 29.08 0.14 -5.41
N GLY A 106 29.99 0.50 -4.52
CA GLY A 106 30.08 -0.07 -3.18
C GLY A 106 30.87 -1.37 -3.12
N GLU A 107 30.69 -2.09 -2.03
CA GLU A 107 31.49 -3.28 -1.71
C GLU A 107 31.04 -4.51 -2.52
N PRO A 108 31.96 -5.41 -2.92
CA PRO A 108 31.61 -6.65 -3.63
C PRO A 108 30.60 -7.55 -2.89
N GLY A 109 30.55 -7.45 -1.55
CA GLY A 109 29.61 -8.21 -0.72
C GLY A 109 28.14 -7.96 -1.07
N LEU A 110 27.79 -6.75 -1.52
CA LEU A 110 26.43 -6.37 -1.88
C LEU A 110 25.84 -7.27 -2.98
N GLY A 111 26.67 -7.65 -3.96
CA GLY A 111 26.25 -8.54 -5.03
C GLY A 111 25.93 -9.95 -4.54
N ARG A 112 26.65 -10.44 -3.52
CA ARG A 112 26.40 -11.77 -2.92
C ARG A 112 25.09 -11.78 -2.16
N ASP A 113 24.81 -10.73 -1.39
CA ASP A 113 23.55 -10.58 -0.65
C ASP A 113 22.34 -10.58 -1.60
N VAL A 114 22.45 -9.84 -2.72
CA VAL A 114 21.40 -9.80 -3.75
C VAL A 114 21.24 -11.16 -4.45
N ALA A 115 22.34 -11.85 -4.77
CA ALA A 115 22.29 -13.19 -5.37
C ALA A 115 21.61 -14.20 -4.44
N GLN A 116 21.91 -14.16 -3.14
CA GLN A 116 21.30 -15.01 -2.12
C GLN A 116 19.80 -14.69 -1.93
N ALA A 117 19.43 -13.40 -1.94
CA ALA A 117 18.04 -12.98 -1.87
C ALA A 117 17.25 -13.43 -3.11
N LEU A 118 17.85 -13.36 -4.30
CA LEU A 118 17.25 -13.80 -5.55
C LEU A 118 17.20 -15.33 -5.69
N GLY A 119 18.12 -16.03 -5.01
CA GLY A 119 18.35 -17.47 -5.12
C GLY A 119 19.11 -17.89 -6.38
N ALA A 120 19.71 -16.94 -7.11
CA ALA A 120 20.42 -17.18 -8.36
C ALA A 120 21.31 -16.00 -8.77
N GLY A 121 22.17 -16.23 -9.75
CA GLY A 121 22.92 -15.21 -10.46
C GLY A 121 24.41 -15.21 -10.17
N ARG A 122 25.22 -15.00 -11.22
CA ARG A 122 26.67 -14.84 -11.09
C ARG A 122 26.98 -13.39 -10.73
N VAL A 123 27.77 -13.19 -9.69
CA VAL A 123 28.18 -11.85 -9.24
C VAL A 123 29.40 -11.38 -10.02
N ALA A 124 29.33 -10.18 -10.57
CA ALA A 124 30.45 -9.52 -11.23
C ALA A 124 30.56 -8.07 -10.77
N ILE A 125 31.79 -7.58 -10.61
CA ILE A 125 32.07 -6.17 -10.35
C ILE A 125 32.11 -5.47 -11.71
N ALA A 126 31.18 -4.55 -11.95
CA ALA A 126 31.02 -3.87 -13.23
C ALA A 126 30.72 -2.38 -12.99
N PRO A 127 31.74 -1.59 -12.59
CA PRO A 127 31.57 -0.19 -12.20
C PRO A 127 30.95 0.63 -13.33
N ASP A 128 29.92 1.40 -13.00
CA ASP A 128 29.23 2.29 -13.95
C ASP A 128 28.71 3.50 -13.18
N THR A 129 29.36 4.65 -13.37
CA THR A 129 29.02 5.89 -12.65
C THR A 129 27.78 6.58 -13.21
N LEU A 130 27.35 6.23 -14.43
CA LEU A 130 26.12 6.75 -15.04
C LEU A 130 24.88 6.08 -14.45
N ARG A 131 25.03 4.85 -13.95
CA ARG A 131 23.96 4.15 -13.23
C ARG A 131 23.79 4.74 -11.83
N ARG A 132 22.54 5.04 -11.47
CA ARG A 132 22.20 5.61 -10.15
C ARG A 132 21.95 4.56 -9.07
N VAL A 133 22.24 3.29 -9.35
CA VAL A 133 22.04 2.15 -8.43
C VAL A 133 23.37 1.55 -7.98
N ASP A 134 23.33 0.78 -6.89
CA ASP A 134 24.49 0.05 -6.38
C ASP A 134 24.65 -1.30 -7.10
N VAL A 135 23.53 -1.96 -7.42
CA VAL A 135 23.50 -3.26 -8.08
C VAL A 135 22.47 -3.30 -9.21
N THR A 136 22.88 -3.83 -10.36
CA THR A 136 21.97 -4.19 -11.46
C THR A 136 21.80 -5.70 -11.49
N VAL A 137 20.57 -6.19 -11.34
CA VAL A 137 20.20 -7.58 -11.59
C VAL A 137 19.76 -7.70 -13.03
N LEU A 138 20.52 -8.42 -13.86
CA LEU A 138 20.11 -8.77 -15.22
C LEU A 138 19.63 -10.22 -15.25
N LEU A 139 18.32 -10.42 -15.40
CA LEU A 139 17.71 -11.75 -15.41
C LEU A 139 17.95 -12.45 -16.75
N GLY A 140 18.47 -13.67 -16.68
CA GLY A 140 18.65 -14.56 -17.82
C GLY A 140 17.58 -15.64 -17.93
N GLU A 141 17.63 -16.35 -19.05
CA GLU A 141 16.73 -17.46 -19.38
C GLU A 141 16.86 -18.64 -18.39
N ASP A 142 17.90 -18.66 -17.56
CA ASP A 142 18.12 -19.59 -16.45
C ASP A 142 17.26 -19.32 -15.21
N TRP A 143 16.81 -18.08 -14.98
CA TRP A 143 16.09 -17.76 -13.74
C TRP A 143 14.66 -18.30 -13.72
N ARG A 144 14.26 -18.89 -12.59
CA ARG A 144 12.90 -19.40 -12.36
C ARG A 144 12.34 -18.80 -11.08
N PRO A 145 11.16 -18.16 -11.12
CA PRO A 145 10.50 -17.70 -9.91
C PRO A 145 10.21 -18.88 -8.98
N GLN A 146 10.62 -18.77 -7.72
CA GLN A 146 10.12 -19.67 -6.69
C GLN A 146 8.66 -19.27 -6.41
N LEU A 147 7.73 -20.12 -6.86
CA LEU A 147 6.31 -19.99 -6.52
C LEU A 147 6.15 -20.43 -5.07
N GLU A 148 5.97 -19.48 -4.16
CA GLU A 148 5.45 -19.81 -2.82
C GLU A 148 3.99 -20.25 -2.99
N VAL A 149 3.75 -21.55 -2.81
CA VAL A 149 2.40 -22.09 -2.67
C VAL A 149 1.84 -21.51 -1.38
N ARG A 150 0.86 -20.62 -1.49
CA ARG A 150 0.10 -20.16 -0.33
C ARG A 150 -0.79 -21.34 0.11
N PRO A 151 -0.68 -21.83 1.35
CA PRO A 151 -1.54 -22.91 1.84
C PRO A 151 -3.01 -22.51 1.87
#